data_AF-A0A1F1VSE3-F1
#
_entry.id   AF-A0A1F1VSE3-F1
#
_cell.length_a   1.000
_cell.length_b   1.000
_cell.length_c   1.000
_cell.angle_alpha   90.00
_cell.angle_beta   90.00
_cell.angle_gamma   90.00
#
_symmetry.space_group_name_H-M   'P 1'
#
loop_
_entity.id
_entity.type
_entity.pdbx_description
1 polymer ?
#
loop_
_entity_poly.entity_id
_entity_poly.type
_entity_poly.pdbx_seq_one_letter_code
_entity_poly.pdbx_strand_id
1 'polypeptide(L)' 'MNMKTTDEMLDEIENANNGDGPDPAATVDDPALARIAVTQIRLRAAERALDEAMMAARDVGLSWQTIGDVLSMNGQGAN' A
#
# COMPACT_ATOMS: atom_id res chain seq x y z
N MET A 1 22.92 -7.70 -26.97
CA MET A 1 22.17 -7.41 -25.73
C MET A 1 20.90 -6.69 -26.13
N ASN A 2 19.74 -7.30 -25.92
CA ASN A 2 18.48 -6.57 -26.09
C ASN A 2 18.34 -5.60 -24.92
N MET A 3 18.21 -4.32 -25.22
CA MET A 3 17.96 -3.28 -24.23
C MET A 3 16.48 -3.33 -23.85
N LYS A 4 16.18 -3.49 -22.56
CA LYS A 4 14.81 -3.42 -22.05
C LYS A 4 14.22 -2.04 -22.38
N THR A 5 12.94 -2.01 -22.71
CA THR A 5 12.21 -0.77 -22.95
C THR A 5 11.87 -0.08 -21.63
N THR A 6 11.64 1.24 -21.67
CA THR A 6 11.28 2.01 -20.45
C THR A 6 10.03 1.47 -19.78
N ASP A 7 9.05 1.01 -20.54
CA ASP A 7 7.81 0.44 -20.02
C ASP A 7 8.07 -0.88 -19.29
N GLU A 8 8.95 -1.74 -19.80
CA GLU A 8 9.35 -2.97 -19.10
C GLU A 8 10.15 -2.69 -17.82
N MET A 9 10.90 -1.58 -17.76
CA MET A 9 11.57 -1.15 -16.54
C MET A 9 10.60 -0.57 -15.51
N LEU A 10 9.55 0.13 -15.96
CA LEU A 10 8.51 0.68 -15.09
C LEU A 10 7.60 -0.41 -14.54
N ASP A 11 7.20 -1.37 -15.37
CA ASP A 11 6.37 -2.51 -14.98
C ASP A 11 7.09 -3.43 -13.97
N GLU A 12 8.41 -3.58 -14.10
CA GLU A 12 9.25 -4.30 -13.12
C GLU A 12 9.35 -3.57 -11.76
N ILE A 13 9.32 -2.22 -11.75
CA ILE A 13 9.29 -1.42 -10.52
C ILE A 13 7.90 -1.43 -9.88
N GLU A 14 6.84 -1.33 -10.69
CA GLU A 14 5.45 -1.32 -10.25
C GLU A 14 4.99 -2.68 -9.71
N ASN A 15 5.45 -3.78 -10.32
CA ASN A 15 5.17 -5.14 -9.88
C ASN A 15 6.24 -5.75 -8.96
N ALA A 16 7.31 -5.02 -8.63
CA ALA A 16 8.29 -5.49 -7.65
C ALA A 16 7.58 -5.83 -6.32
N ASN A 17 7.82 -7.04 -5.82
CA ASN A 17 7.26 -7.54 -4.56
C ASN A 17 5.71 -7.56 -4.53
N ASN A 18 5.03 -7.91 -5.64
CA ASN A 18 3.57 -7.91 -5.75
C ASN A 18 2.92 -6.55 -5.39
N GLY A 19 3.55 -5.43 -5.78
CA GLY A 19 3.09 -4.08 -5.42
C GLY A 19 3.49 -3.64 -4.01
N ASP A 20 4.19 -4.49 -3.25
CA ASP A 20 4.74 -4.17 -1.94
C ASP A 20 6.02 -3.33 -2.06
N GLY A 21 6.51 -3.06 -3.27
CA GLY A 21 7.68 -2.21 -3.53
C GLY A 21 9.00 -2.83 -3.05
N PRO A 22 10.14 -2.16 -3.29
CA PRO A 22 11.45 -2.67 -2.92
C PRO A 22 11.50 -2.98 -1.42
N ASP A 23 12.03 -4.18 -1.11
CA ASP A 23 12.23 -4.65 0.26
C ASP A 23 13.14 -3.65 0.98
N PRO A 24 12.75 -3.08 2.14
CA PRO A 24 13.57 -2.13 2.89
C PRO A 24 14.87 -2.74 3.46
N ALA A 25 15.29 -3.90 2.97
CA ALA A 25 16.54 -4.58 3.31
C ALA A 25 17.82 -3.77 3.02
N ALA A 26 17.71 -2.59 2.39
CA ALA A 26 18.78 -1.59 2.50
C ALA A 26 18.91 -1.18 3.97
N THR A 27 20.02 -1.53 4.63
CA THR A 27 20.31 -1.10 6.00
C THR A 27 20.24 0.42 6.08
N VAL A 28 19.17 0.92 6.71
CA VAL A 28 18.97 2.34 6.93
C VAL A 28 19.68 2.72 8.23
N ASP A 29 20.93 3.15 8.11
CA ASP A 29 21.79 3.46 9.26
C ASP A 29 21.40 4.78 9.96
N ASP A 30 20.69 5.67 9.27
CA ASP A 30 20.19 6.92 9.83
C ASP A 30 18.90 6.67 10.66
N PRO A 31 18.86 7.01 11.97
CA PRO A 31 17.71 6.76 12.82
C PRO A 31 16.41 7.50 12.41
N ALA A 32 16.51 8.65 11.73
CA ALA A 32 15.35 9.36 11.22
C ALA A 32 14.79 8.65 9.98
N LEU A 33 15.66 8.21 9.07
CA LEU A 33 15.25 7.42 7.91
C LEU A 33 14.70 6.04 8.33
N ALA A 34 15.26 5.40 9.35
CA ALA A 34 14.75 4.13 9.88
C ALA A 34 13.30 4.26 10.41
N ARG A 35 12.97 5.39 11.05
CA ARG A 35 11.60 5.68 11.50
C ARG A 35 10.63 5.84 10.33
N ILE A 36 11.08 6.44 9.22
CA ILE A 36 10.28 6.55 7.99
C ILE A 36 10.02 5.16 7.42
N ALA A 37 11.06 4.32 7.29
CA ALA A 37 10.92 2.95 6.79
C ALA A 37 9.95 2.11 7.65
N VAL A 38 10.05 2.18 8.98
CA VAL A 38 9.12 1.49 9.88
C VAL A 38 7.68 2.01 9.72
N THR A 39 7.50 3.31 9.53
CA THR A 39 6.17 3.89 9.30
C THR A 39 5.58 3.44 7.98
N GLN A 40 6.39 3.35 6.91
CA GLN A 40 5.96 2.81 5.63
C GLN A 40 5.55 1.33 5.71
N ILE A 41 6.31 0.50 6.43
CA ILE A 41 5.93 -0.91 6.67
C ILE A 41 4.58 -0.99 7.38
N ARG A 42 4.37 -0.15 8.41
CA ARG A 42 3.10 -0.09 9.14
C ARG A 42 1.94 0.40 8.27
N LEU A 43 2.18 1.37 7.40
CA LEU A 43 1.19 1.87 6.46
C LEU A 43 0.71 0.74 5.54
N ARG A 44 1.65 0.01 4.92
CA ARG A 44 1.32 -1.13 4.05
C ARG A 44 0.56 -2.23 4.78
N ALA A 45 0.94 -2.52 6.02
CA ALA A 45 0.20 -3.47 6.85
C ALA A 45 -1.25 -2.99 7.14
N ALA A 46 -1.44 -1.69 7.39
CA ALA A 46 -2.76 -1.11 7.60
C ALA A 46 -3.60 -1.10 6.31
N GLU A 47 -3.00 -0.81 5.16
CA GLU A 47 -3.66 -0.88 3.85
C GLU A 47 -4.14 -2.30 3.55
N ARG A 48 -3.31 -3.32 3.77
CA ARG A 48 -3.72 -4.73 3.63
C ARG A 48 -4.86 -5.10 4.57
N ALA A 49 -4.78 -4.68 5.84
CA ALA A 49 -5.85 -4.93 6.80
C ALA A 49 -7.16 -4.22 6.40
N LEU A 50 -7.07 -3.04 5.78
CA LEU A 50 -8.21 -2.32 5.23
C LEU A 50 -8.84 -3.07 4.06
N ASP A 51 -8.03 -3.57 3.13
CA ASP A 51 -8.50 -4.38 2.00
C ASP A 51 -9.21 -5.65 2.47
N GLU A 52 -8.63 -6.38 3.43
CA GLU A 52 -9.26 -7.56 4.04
C GLU A 52 -10.61 -7.22 4.67
N ALA A 53 -10.70 -6.11 5.41
CA ALA A 53 -11.95 -5.66 6.02
C ALA A 53 -13.01 -5.28 4.98
N MET A 54 -12.61 -4.63 3.87
CA MET A 54 -13.51 -4.30 2.77
C MET A 54 -14.04 -5.56 2.09
N MET A 55 -13.17 -6.56 1.88
CA MET A 55 -13.56 -7.85 1.30
C MET A 55 -14.51 -8.62 2.22
N ALA A 56 -14.28 -8.63 3.54
CA ALA A 56 -15.19 -9.23 4.51
C ALA A 56 -16.56 -8.51 4.53
N ALA A 57 -16.57 -7.18 4.48
CA ALA A 57 -17.81 -6.40 4.35
C ALA A 57 -18.57 -6.73 3.07
N ARG A 58 -17.84 -6.97 1.97
CA ARG A 58 -18.44 -7.35 0.69
C ARG A 58 -19.02 -8.76 0.72
N ASP A 59 -18.36 -9.70 1.38
CA ASP A 59 -18.81 -11.10 1.53
C ASP A 59 -20.15 -11.19 2.26
N VAL A 60 -20.37 -10.36 3.28
CA VAL A 60 -21.66 -10.27 3.99
C VAL A 60 -22.72 -9.43 3.26
N GLY A 61 -22.43 -9.01 2.02
CA GLY A 61 -23.39 -8.36 1.12
C GLY A 61 -23.53 -6.85 1.28
N LEU A 62 -22.64 -6.17 2.01
CA LEU A 62 -22.67 -4.71 2.10
C LEU A 62 -22.37 -4.06 0.74
N SER A 63 -23.00 -2.91 0.51
CA SER A 63 -22.80 -2.13 -0.71
C SER A 63 -21.51 -1.33 -0.65
N TRP A 64 -20.91 -1.06 -1.81
CA TRP A 64 -19.74 -0.18 -1.91
C TRP A 64 -20.01 1.23 -1.39
N GLN A 65 -21.25 1.72 -1.51
CA GLN A 65 -21.65 3.00 -0.95
C GLN A 65 -21.57 2.97 0.59
N THR A 66 -22.14 1.94 1.22
CA THR A 66 -22.11 1.79 2.69
C THR A 66 -20.68 1.66 3.23
N ILE A 67 -19.81 0.92 2.53
CA ILE A 67 -18.39 0.82 2.88
C ILE A 67 -17.71 2.19 2.72
N GLY A 68 -17.96 2.89 1.61
CA GLY A 68 -17.42 4.22 1.32
C GLY A 68 -17.86 5.30 2.32
N ASP A 69 -19.09 5.21 2.84
CA ASP A 69 -19.60 6.13 3.87
C ASP A 69 -18.78 6.03 5.17
N VAL A 70 -18.42 4.82 5.61
CA VAL A 70 -17.55 4.59 6.78
C VAL A 70 -16.15 5.14 6.55
N LEU A 71 -15.58 4.93 5.36
CA LEU A 71 -14.27 5.48 5.00
C LEU A 71 -14.28 7.01 4.98
N SER A 72 -15.36 7.60 4.45
CA SER A 72 -15.54 9.07 4.41
C SER A 72 -15.72 9.67 5.80
N MET A 73 -16.37 8.96 6.74
CA MET A 73 -16.47 9.38 8.14
C MET A 73 -15.11 9.42 8.84
N ASN A 74 -14.25 8.44 8.55
CA ASN A 74 -12.89 8.39 9.11
C ASN A 74 -11.90 9.31 8.37
N GLY A 75 -12.26 9.77 7.17
CA GLY A 75 -11.48 10.68 6.32
C GLY A 75 -11.81 12.17 6.49
N GLN A 76 -12.74 12.56 7.37
CA GLN A 76 -12.93 13.97 7.75
C GLN A 76 -11.80 14.44 8.68
N GLY A 77 -10.62 14.54 8.08
CA GLY A 77 -9.35 14.92 8.68
C GLY A 77 -8.29 15.14 7.62
N ALA A 78 -8.67 15.72 6.48
CA ALA A 78 -7.75 16.22 5.46
C ALA A 78 -8.27 17.56 4.93
N ASN A 79 -8.09 18.61 5.73
CA ASN A 79 -8.06 20.00 5.29
C ASN A 79 -6.78 20.65 5.84
#